data_AF-A0AAW4ISG5-F1
#
_entry.id   AF-A0AAW4ISG5-F1
#
_cell.length_a   1.000
_cell.length_b   1.000
_cell.length_c   1.000
_cell.angle_alpha   90.00
_cell.angle_beta   90.00
_cell.angle_gamma   90.00
#
_symmetry.space_group_name_H-M   'P 1'
#
loop_
_entity.id
_entity.type
_entity.pdbx_description
1 polymer ?
#
loop_
_entity_poly.entity_id
_entity_poly.type
_entity_poly.pdbx_seq_one_letter_code
_entity_poly.pdbx_strand_id
1 'polypeptide(L)'
;MMKKITKIFLITLCFSLLLISCSKINIPSKEKPSLNYHTKNLSELVSKNNIKIRVLDMNIYSEVIVDNEDVRIIDDLLKSLKDSNFINEEPLPNKPLYKIFIDLNSEKYVIDIYGDDLITLYPWDSDVSKDYLSLKDIPNSFKLEPFCQYVFNKKQ
;
A
#
# COMPACT_ATOMS: atom_id res chain seq x y z
N MET A 1 2.49 64.51 -24.10
CA MET A 1 3.37 63.32 -24.15
C MET A 1 3.50 62.63 -22.78
N MET A 2 3.72 63.38 -21.69
CA MET A 2 3.86 62.84 -20.31
C MET A 2 2.67 62.02 -19.78
N LYS A 3 1.42 62.36 -20.12
CA LYS A 3 0.20 61.64 -19.69
C LYS A 3 0.05 60.23 -20.31
N LYS A 4 0.65 59.97 -21.48
CA LYS A 4 0.65 58.65 -22.12
C LYS A 4 1.73 57.74 -21.50
N ILE A 5 2.89 58.31 -21.16
CA ILE A 5 4.01 57.60 -20.52
C ILE A 5 3.62 57.17 -19.09
N THR A 6 2.93 58.01 -18.33
CA THR A 6 2.43 57.66 -16.99
C THR A 6 1.40 56.53 -17.01
N LYS A 7 0.50 56.49 -18.01
CA LYS A 7 -0.44 55.37 -18.18
C LYS A 7 0.24 54.05 -18.54
N ILE A 8 1.26 54.10 -19.39
CA ILE A 8 2.06 52.92 -19.75
C ILE A 8 2.79 52.39 -18.52
N PHE A 9 3.43 53.27 -17.73
CA PHE A 9 4.14 52.89 -16.52
C PHE A 9 3.22 52.21 -15.49
N LEU A 10 2.00 52.73 -15.32
CA LEU A 10 0.99 52.16 -14.43
C LEU A 10 0.50 50.77 -14.88
N ILE A 11 0.39 50.54 -16.19
CA ILE A 11 0.00 49.23 -16.75
C ILE A 11 1.12 48.20 -16.57
N THR A 12 2.38 48.56 -16.82
CA THR A 12 3.52 47.67 -16.55
C THR A 12 3.68 47.35 -15.06
N LEU A 13 3.39 48.31 -14.18
CA LEU A 13 3.41 48.09 -12.73
C LEU A 13 2.31 47.10 -12.30
N CYS A 14 1.07 47.26 -12.79
CA CYS A 14 -0.01 46.30 -12.55
C CYS A 14 0.30 44.90 -13.11
N PHE A 15 0.95 44.80 -14.27
CA PHE A 15 1.34 43.50 -14.84
C PHE A 15 2.43 42.79 -14.02
N SER A 16 3.38 43.55 -13.45
CA SER A 16 4.44 42.98 -12.61
C SER A 16 3.92 42.39 -11.29
N LEU A 17 2.79 42.91 -10.76
CA LEU A 17 2.14 42.39 -9.56
C LEU A 17 1.39 41.07 -9.79
N LEU A 18 1.01 40.77 -11.04
CA LEU A 18 0.34 39.51 -11.41
C LEU A 18 1.31 38.31 -11.50
N LEU A 19 2.63 38.57 -11.52
CA LEU A 19 3.66 37.54 -11.66
C LEU A 19 4.22 37.02 -10.32
N ILE A 20 3.70 37.47 -9.17
CA ILE A 20 4.20 37.07 -7.83
C ILE A 20 3.55 35.76 -7.34
N SER A 21 2.60 35.17 -8.06
CA SER A 21 1.96 33.91 -7.66
C SER A 21 2.72 32.68 -8.11
N CYS A 22 3.93 32.47 -7.58
CA CYS A 22 4.51 31.14 -7.43
C CYS A 22 4.52 30.80 -5.94
N SER A 23 3.35 30.45 -5.39
CA SER A 23 3.34 29.68 -4.17
C SER A 23 4.07 28.36 -4.46
N LYS A 24 5.01 28.00 -3.60
CA LYS A 24 5.59 26.65 -3.60
C LYS A 24 4.41 25.68 -3.63
N ILE A 25 4.24 24.95 -4.72
CA ILE A 25 3.34 23.81 -4.75
C ILE A 25 3.95 22.84 -3.74
N ASN A 26 3.44 22.84 -2.51
CA ASN A 26 3.65 21.75 -1.58
C ASN A 26 2.98 20.56 -2.24
N ILE A 27 3.73 19.82 -3.06
CA ILE A 27 3.35 18.48 -3.46
C ILE A 27 3.11 17.76 -2.13
N PRO A 28 1.88 17.30 -1.82
CA PRO A 28 1.64 16.59 -0.59
C PRO A 28 2.66 15.45 -0.54
N SER A 29 3.46 15.41 0.53
CA SER A 29 4.40 14.32 0.74
C SER A 29 3.59 13.03 0.68
N LYS A 30 3.96 12.12 -0.24
CA LYS A 30 3.40 10.75 -0.32
C LYS A 30 3.82 9.89 0.88
N GLU A 31 4.52 10.48 1.84
CA GLU A 31 4.92 9.82 3.06
C GLU A 31 3.70 9.58 3.94
N LYS A 32 3.46 8.29 4.18
CA LYS A 32 2.51 7.82 5.17
C LYS A 32 2.87 8.33 6.57
N PRO A 33 1.87 8.53 7.46
CA PRO A 33 2.08 9.07 8.80
C PRO A 33 2.75 8.08 9.76
N SER A 34 2.75 6.78 9.45
CA SER A 34 3.38 5.73 10.27
C SER A 34 3.75 4.52 9.42
N LEU A 35 4.69 3.70 9.92
CA LEU A 35 5.15 2.48 9.22
C LEU A 35 4.05 1.43 9.04
N ASN A 36 2.99 1.49 9.85
CA ASN A 36 1.87 0.55 9.89
C ASN A 36 0.53 1.15 9.40
N TYR A 37 0.59 2.26 8.65
CA TYR A 37 -0.59 3.04 8.29
C TYR A 37 -1.66 2.22 7.57
N HIS A 38 -1.27 1.51 6.50
CA HIS A 38 -2.19 0.70 5.71
C HIS A 38 -2.64 -0.55 6.46
N THR A 39 -1.75 -1.13 7.25
CA THR A 39 -2.02 -2.33 8.04
C THR A 39 -3.06 -2.05 9.13
N LYS A 40 -3.00 -0.89 9.77
CA LYS A 40 -3.99 -0.46 10.75
C LYS A 40 -5.38 -0.28 10.11
N ASN A 41 -5.43 0.35 8.93
CA ASN A 41 -6.68 0.53 8.19
C ASN A 41 -7.27 -0.81 7.77
N LEU A 42 -6.45 -1.73 7.25
CA LEU A 42 -6.89 -3.08 6.89
C LEU A 42 -7.43 -3.84 8.10
N SER A 43 -6.73 -3.79 9.24
CA SER A 43 -7.15 -4.47 10.47
C SER A 43 -8.53 -4.03 10.95
N GLU A 44 -8.83 -2.74 10.88
CA GLU A 44 -10.16 -2.21 11.20
C GLU A 44 -11.23 -2.73 10.23
N LEU A 45 -10.92 -2.77 8.94
CA LEU A 45 -11.87 -3.22 7.92
C LEU A 45 -12.12 -4.73 7.99
N VAL A 46 -11.09 -5.55 8.18
CA VAL A 46 -11.18 -7.02 8.34
C VAL A 46 -12.02 -7.37 9.57
N SER A 47 -11.91 -6.60 10.66
CA SER A 47 -12.71 -6.81 11.87
C SER A 47 -14.21 -6.57 11.68
N LYS A 48 -14.60 -5.80 10.66
CA LYS A 48 -15.99 -5.37 10.42
C LYS A 48 -16.64 -6.04 9.22
N ASN A 49 -15.86 -6.66 8.34
CA ASN A 49 -16.32 -7.14 7.05
C ASN A 49 -15.90 -8.58 6.80
N ASN A 50 -16.71 -9.31 6.05
CA ASN A 50 -16.28 -10.56 5.45
C ASN A 50 -15.31 -10.24 4.31
N ILE A 51 -14.23 -11.01 4.22
CA ILE A 51 -13.22 -10.85 3.17
C ILE A 51 -13.23 -12.06 2.24
N LYS A 52 -12.84 -11.82 0.98
CA LYS A 52 -12.46 -12.86 0.04
C LYS A 52 -10.98 -12.73 -0.27
N ILE A 53 -10.30 -13.85 -0.42
CA ILE A 53 -8.86 -13.87 -0.67
C ILE A 53 -8.59 -14.59 -1.98
N ARG A 54 -7.77 -13.97 -2.82
CA ARG A 54 -7.24 -14.55 -4.05
C ARG A 54 -5.73 -14.51 -3.99
N VAL A 55 -5.08 -15.62 -4.35
CA VAL A 55 -3.63 -15.73 -4.37
C VAL A 55 -3.19 -15.91 -5.82
N LEU A 56 -2.25 -15.07 -6.26
CA LEU A 56 -1.63 -15.11 -7.57
C LEU A 56 -0.18 -15.57 -7.42
N ASP A 57 0.17 -16.66 -8.09
CA ASP A 57 1.55 -17.09 -8.26
C ASP A 57 2.24 -16.19 -9.29
N MET A 58 3.33 -15.53 -8.91
CA MET A 58 4.02 -14.56 -9.79
C MET A 58 5.07 -15.19 -10.69
N ASN A 59 5.26 -16.50 -10.61
CA ASN A 59 6.07 -17.26 -11.54
C ASN A 59 5.24 -17.76 -12.71
N ILE A 60 4.09 -18.38 -12.44
CA ILE A 60 3.23 -19.00 -13.47
C ILE A 60 1.95 -18.20 -13.77
N TYR A 61 1.69 -17.12 -13.03
CA TYR A 61 0.52 -16.25 -13.19
C TYR A 61 -0.83 -16.96 -13.08
N SER A 62 -0.87 -18.05 -12.30
CA SER A 62 -2.11 -18.75 -11.94
C SER A 62 -2.73 -18.14 -10.70
N GLU A 63 -4.05 -17.96 -10.71
CA GLU A 63 -4.80 -17.44 -9.58
C GLU A 63 -5.67 -18.53 -8.95
N VAL A 64 -5.70 -18.56 -7.61
CA VAL A 64 -6.56 -19.45 -6.82
C VAL A 64 -7.37 -18.65 -5.80
N ILE A 65 -8.63 -19.04 -5.62
CA ILE A 65 -9.49 -18.51 -4.57
C ILE A 65 -9.27 -19.35 -3.30
N VAL A 66 -9.01 -18.68 -2.18
CA VAL A 66 -8.84 -19.32 -0.88
C VAL A 66 -10.20 -19.79 -0.36
N ASP A 67 -10.24 -21.01 0.19
CA ASP A 67 -11.45 -21.58 0.76
C ASP A 67 -11.85 -20.87 2.06
N ASN A 68 -13.15 -20.78 2.34
CA ASN A 68 -13.67 -20.04 3.51
C ASN A 68 -13.06 -20.45 4.86
N GLU A 69 -12.65 -21.72 5.01
CA GLU A 69 -12.02 -22.24 6.22
C GLU A 69 -10.61 -21.67 6.46
N ASP A 70 -9.92 -21.30 5.38
CA ASP A 70 -8.53 -20.83 5.38
C ASP A 70 -8.45 -19.28 5.37
N VAL A 71 -9.58 -18.58 5.17
CA VAL A 71 -9.64 -17.10 5.09
C VAL A 71 -9.21 -16.40 6.38
N ARG A 72 -9.33 -17.09 7.54
CA ARG A 72 -8.95 -16.53 8.85
C ARG A 72 -7.47 -16.18 8.98
N ILE A 73 -6.61 -16.69 8.10
CA ILE A 73 -5.17 -16.41 8.07
C ILE A 73 -4.84 -14.92 8.16
N ILE A 74 -5.62 -14.05 7.50
CA ILE A 74 -5.37 -12.61 7.49
C ILE A 74 -5.68 -11.98 8.85
N ASP A 75 -6.82 -12.33 9.45
CA ASP A 75 -7.20 -11.81 10.76
C ASP A 75 -6.21 -12.30 11.85
N ASP A 76 -5.84 -13.58 11.80
CA ASP A 76 -4.88 -14.18 12.73
C ASP A 76 -3.48 -13.55 12.58
N LEU A 77 -3.02 -13.35 11.33
CA LEU A 77 -1.78 -12.63 11.05
C LEU A 77 -1.84 -11.23 11.65
N LEU A 78 -2.86 -10.42 11.30
CA LEU A 78 -2.96 -9.03 11.74
C LEU A 78 -3.00 -8.89 13.26
N LYS A 79 -3.63 -9.83 13.97
CA LYS A 79 -3.66 -9.87 15.45
C LYS A 79 -2.33 -10.29 16.08
N SER A 80 -1.49 -11.00 15.34
CA SER A 80 -0.17 -11.45 15.82
C SER A 80 0.94 -10.42 15.63
N LEU A 81 0.73 -9.41 14.79
CA LEU A 81 1.71 -8.35 14.50
C LEU A 81 1.98 -7.48 15.73
N LYS A 82 3.26 -7.15 15.91
CA LYS A 82 3.78 -6.20 16.91
C LYS A 82 4.41 -5.01 16.18
N ASP A 83 4.64 -3.92 16.90
CA ASP A 83 5.29 -2.73 16.34
C ASP A 83 6.68 -3.03 15.74
N SER A 84 7.41 -4.00 16.31
CA SER A 84 8.71 -4.45 15.81
C SER A 84 8.66 -5.15 14.45
N ASN A 85 7.48 -5.59 14.00
CA ASN A 85 7.33 -6.21 12.69
C ASN A 85 7.32 -5.18 11.56
N PHE A 86 7.00 -3.91 11.85
CA PHE A 86 6.95 -2.85 10.86
C PHE A 86 8.33 -2.23 10.68
N ILE A 87 8.85 -2.34 9.46
CA ILE A 87 10.19 -1.87 9.12
C ILE A 87 10.11 -0.70 8.13
N ASN A 88 11.25 -0.02 7.96
CA ASN A 88 11.38 1.00 6.93
C ASN A 88 11.37 0.35 5.53
N GLU A 89 11.20 1.18 4.51
CA GLU A 89 11.33 0.74 3.13
C GLU A 89 12.70 0.11 2.86
N GLU A 90 12.68 -1.07 2.25
CA GLU A 90 13.88 -1.84 1.88
C GLU A 90 13.92 -2.09 0.37
N PRO A 91 15.12 -2.27 -0.22
CA PRO A 91 15.25 -2.68 -1.61
C PRO A 91 14.57 -4.04 -1.84
N LEU A 92 13.54 -4.05 -2.69
CA LEU A 92 12.79 -5.26 -3.02
C LEU A 92 13.40 -5.97 -4.24
N PRO A 93 13.28 -7.30 -4.32
CA PRO A 93 13.58 -8.00 -5.57
C PRO A 93 12.59 -7.57 -6.66
N ASN A 94 12.95 -7.84 -7.93
CA ASN A 94 12.20 -7.34 -9.08
C ASN A 94 10.72 -7.80 -9.11
N LYS A 95 10.41 -8.96 -8.53
CA LYS A 95 9.03 -9.45 -8.40
C LYS A 95 8.82 -10.19 -7.07
N PRO A 96 7.62 -10.12 -6.47
CA PRO A 96 7.26 -11.01 -5.39
C PRO A 96 7.11 -12.46 -5.89
N LEU A 97 7.14 -13.41 -4.96
CA LEU A 97 6.81 -14.82 -5.16
C LEU A 97 5.31 -15.01 -5.36
N TYR A 98 4.51 -14.35 -4.52
CA TYR A 98 3.05 -14.39 -4.56
C TYR A 98 2.46 -13.00 -4.34
N LYS A 99 1.25 -12.80 -4.85
CA LYS A 99 0.39 -11.68 -4.46
C LYS A 99 -0.89 -12.19 -3.86
N ILE A 100 -1.25 -11.67 -2.70
CA ILE A 100 -2.54 -11.90 -2.08
C ILE A 100 -3.40 -10.67 -2.31
N PHE A 101 -4.55 -10.85 -2.95
CA PHE A 101 -5.61 -9.86 -3.05
C PHE A 101 -6.63 -10.13 -1.96
N ILE A 102 -6.89 -9.11 -1.13
CA ILE A 102 -7.91 -9.14 -0.10
C ILE A 102 -9.04 -8.25 -0.59
N ASP A 103 -10.12 -8.86 -1.04
CA ASP A 103 -11.31 -8.16 -1.52
C ASP A 103 -12.27 -7.98 -0.34
N LEU A 104 -12.42 -6.72 0.09
CA LEU A 104 -13.47 -6.27 0.99
C LEU A 104 -14.54 -5.58 0.13
N ASN A 105 -15.81 -5.61 0.54
CA ASN A 105 -16.94 -5.19 -0.32
C ASN A 105 -16.71 -3.89 -1.13
N SER A 106 -16.09 -2.87 -0.53
CA SER A 106 -15.79 -1.57 -1.16
C SER A 106 -14.29 -1.28 -1.33
N GLU A 107 -13.42 -2.11 -0.77
CA GLU A 107 -11.98 -1.82 -0.63
C GLU A 107 -11.19 -3.05 -1.05
N LYS A 108 -10.03 -2.85 -1.67
CA LYS A 108 -9.15 -3.97 -2.02
C LYS A 108 -7.74 -3.68 -1.57
N TYR A 109 -7.16 -4.64 -0.87
CA TYR A 109 -5.79 -4.58 -0.41
C TYR A 109 -4.95 -5.64 -1.10
N VAL A 110 -3.65 -5.37 -1.18
CA VAL A 110 -2.64 -6.25 -1.78
C VAL A 110 -1.56 -6.52 -0.75
N ILE A 111 -1.19 -7.79 -0.61
CA ILE A 111 0.02 -8.21 0.07
C ILE A 111 0.95 -8.85 -0.95
N ASP A 112 2.11 -8.24 -1.17
CA ASP A 112 3.19 -8.84 -1.96
C ASP A 112 4.12 -9.63 -1.02
N ILE A 113 4.55 -10.83 -1.44
CA ILE A 113 5.38 -11.75 -0.63
C ILE A 113 6.72 -11.97 -1.33
N TYR A 114 7.85 -11.68 -0.67
CA TYR A 114 9.16 -11.62 -1.33
C TYR A 114 10.17 -12.73 -0.92
N GLY A 115 9.82 -13.59 0.04
CA GLY A 115 10.74 -14.55 0.67
C GLY A 115 11.39 -13.99 1.93
N ASP A 116 12.12 -14.81 2.68
CA ASP A 116 12.77 -14.46 3.96
C ASP A 116 11.82 -13.78 4.97
N ASP A 117 10.54 -14.15 4.91
CA ASP A 117 9.46 -13.58 5.71
C ASP A 117 9.23 -12.07 5.50
N LEU A 118 9.68 -11.50 4.37
CA LEU A 118 9.43 -10.11 3.99
C LEU A 118 8.15 -9.98 3.16
N ILE A 119 7.27 -9.07 3.56
CA ILE A 119 6.04 -8.72 2.83
C ILE A 119 5.87 -7.21 2.71
N THR A 120 5.06 -6.79 1.74
CA THR A 120 4.52 -5.43 1.72
C THR A 120 3.01 -5.41 1.63
N LEU A 121 2.35 -4.44 2.27
CA LEU A 121 0.89 -4.32 2.36
C LEU A 121 0.44 -2.91 1.95
N TYR A 122 -0.53 -2.83 1.06
CA TYR A 122 -1.06 -1.55 0.57
C TYR A 122 -2.45 -1.69 -0.08
N PRO A 123 -3.25 -0.61 -0.15
CA PRO A 123 -4.48 -0.57 -0.95
C PRO A 123 -4.16 -0.67 -2.45
N TRP A 124 -5.01 -1.35 -3.22
CA TRP A 124 -4.74 -1.65 -4.62
C TRP A 124 -4.58 -0.43 -5.54
N ASP A 125 -5.15 0.71 -5.16
CA ASP A 125 -5.22 1.97 -5.90
C ASP A 125 -4.48 3.10 -5.17
N SER A 126 -3.68 2.79 -4.16
CA SER A 126 -2.99 3.81 -3.38
C SER A 126 -1.81 4.42 -4.12
N ASP A 127 -1.68 5.75 -4.00
CA ASP A 127 -0.52 6.54 -4.43
C ASP A 127 0.48 6.80 -3.29
N VAL A 128 0.19 6.30 -2.08
CA VAL A 128 0.99 6.36 -0.85
C VAL A 128 1.96 5.18 -0.78
N SER A 129 3.09 5.34 -0.09
CA SER A 129 4.08 4.27 0.07
C SER A 129 3.56 3.06 0.85
N LYS A 130 4.02 1.85 0.48
CA LYS A 130 3.56 0.59 1.07
C LYS A 130 3.99 0.45 2.54
N ASP A 131 3.26 -0.37 3.29
CA ASP A 131 3.75 -0.92 4.55
C ASP A 131 4.73 -2.05 4.29
N TYR A 132 5.88 -2.04 4.96
CA TYR A 132 6.90 -3.09 4.89
C TYR A 132 6.89 -3.83 6.23
N LEU A 133 6.79 -5.17 6.16
CA LEU A 133 6.72 -6.00 7.36
C LEU A 133 7.68 -7.18 7.28
N SER A 134 8.40 -7.41 8.38
CA SER A 134 9.15 -8.63 8.64
C SER A 134 8.32 -9.57 9.50
N LEU A 135 8.01 -10.75 8.97
CA LEU A 135 7.23 -11.76 9.67
C LEU A 135 8.10 -12.75 10.47
N LYS A 136 9.43 -12.55 10.57
CA LYS A 136 10.36 -13.52 11.18
C LYS A 136 9.93 -14.01 12.57
N ASP A 137 9.44 -13.10 13.41
CA ASP A 137 9.03 -13.39 14.80
C ASP A 137 7.54 -13.74 14.97
N ILE A 138 6.81 -13.93 13.87
CA ILE A 138 5.40 -14.34 13.85
C ILE A 138 5.30 -15.87 13.94
N PRO A 139 4.26 -16.43 14.59
CA PRO A 139 4.03 -17.88 14.59
C PRO A 139 4.04 -18.50 13.20
N ASN A 140 4.64 -19.69 13.07
CA ASN A 140 4.82 -20.38 11.79
C ASN A 140 3.50 -20.60 11.03
N SER A 141 2.39 -20.82 11.75
CA SER A 141 1.07 -21.01 11.15
C SER A 141 0.54 -19.79 10.39
N PHE A 142 1.09 -18.60 10.64
CA PHE A 142 0.65 -17.35 10.01
C PHE A 142 1.62 -16.82 8.95
N LYS A 143 2.67 -17.59 8.63
CA LYS A 143 3.64 -17.25 7.58
C LYS A 143 2.96 -17.35 6.21
N LEU A 144 3.06 -16.28 5.43
CA LEU A 144 2.28 -16.17 4.19
C LEU A 144 2.87 -16.96 3.01
N GLU A 145 4.19 -17.12 2.93
CA GLU A 145 4.80 -17.92 1.85
C GLU A 145 4.40 -19.41 1.94
N PRO A 146 4.57 -20.10 3.08
CA PRO A 146 4.09 -21.48 3.25
C PRO A 146 2.58 -21.60 3.05
N PHE A 147 1.82 -20.60 3.51
CA PHE A 147 0.37 -20.56 3.32
C PHE A 147 -0.01 -20.54 1.83
N CYS A 148 0.65 -19.69 1.03
CA CYS A 148 0.38 -19.64 -0.41
C CYS A 148 0.66 -20.99 -1.09
N GLN A 149 1.79 -21.63 -0.77
CA GLN A 149 2.14 -22.95 -1.28
C GLN A 149 1.07 -23.99 -0.91
N TYR A 150 0.60 -23.99 0.34
CA TYR A 150 -0.48 -24.86 0.80
C TYR A 150 -1.77 -24.67 -0.01
N VAL A 151 -2.21 -23.41 -0.22
CA VAL A 151 -3.43 -23.11 -0.98
C VAL A 151 -3.33 -23.63 -2.42
N PHE A 152 -2.19 -23.44 -3.09
CA PHE A 152 -1.99 -23.97 -4.44
C PHE A 152 -1.98 -25.50 -4.48
N ASN A 153 -1.30 -26.15 -3.53
CA ASN A 153 -1.21 -27.60 -3.47
C ASN A 153 -2.57 -28.27 -3.17
N LYS A 154 -3.44 -27.61 -2.39
CA LYS A 154 -4.79 -28.09 -2.09
C LYS A 154 -5.73 -28.08 -3.31
N LYS A 155 -5.42 -27.27 -4.34
CA LYS A 155 -6.22 -27.12 -5.56
C LYS A 155 -5.75 -28.00 -6.72
N GLN A 156 -4.61 -28.67 -6.58
CA GLN A 156 -4.10 -29.69 -7.52
C GLN A 156 -4.72 -31.05 -7.20
#